data_AF-A0A519QKQ2-F1
#
_entry.id   AF-A0A519QKQ2-F1
#
_cell.length_a   1.000
_cell.length_b   1.000
_cell.length_c   1.000
_cell.angle_alpha   90.00
_cell.angle_beta   90.00
_cell.angle_gamma   90.00
#
_symmetry.space_group_name_H-M   'P 1'
#
loop_
_entity.id
_entity.type
_entity.pdbx_description
1 polymer ?
#
loop_
_entity_poly.entity_id
_entity_poly.type
_entity_poly.pdbx_seq_one_letter_code
_entity_poly.pdbx_strand_id
1 'polypeptide(L)'
;VKDAKDFVDNALSNRGMIAYKRKDYATAYTAFNAMTVKNPQDTSMFVNAGLVARLSEKYPEAVASYRKAIDLGFKDSYSLYSQIIDITGTNLKDSAKYLEVLNEASAKYPDSTAFIGRITDYYTKKGDVAKSQEMLKKLAEKDPKNAVYQYYIGETYFKQALTLQEKRNGIDQKKKKEYDDMSAKMMSNIDQALPYYKKALELDPKYADAVDKLKSIYGFKNDTPNYEAMSKLLVTLDKK
;
A
#
# COMPACT_ATOMS: atom_id res chain seq x y z
N VAL A 1 35.66 -28.83 -16.56
CA VAL A 1 35.45 -27.46 -16.03
C VAL A 1 33.97 -27.14 -15.82
N LYS A 2 33.08 -27.47 -16.76
CA LYS A 2 31.62 -27.33 -16.60
C LYS A 2 31.05 -28.20 -15.46
N ASP A 3 31.42 -29.48 -15.41
CA ASP A 3 30.92 -30.41 -14.38
C ASP A 3 31.33 -30.03 -12.95
N ALA A 4 32.52 -29.43 -12.78
CA ALA A 4 33.00 -28.92 -11.50
C ALA A 4 32.24 -27.66 -11.07
N LYS A 5 31.85 -26.80 -12.03
CA LYS A 5 31.04 -25.61 -11.77
C LYS A 5 29.63 -26.01 -11.32
N ASP A 6 29.00 -26.91 -12.07
CA ASP A 6 27.65 -27.40 -11.79
C ASP A 6 27.59 -28.13 -10.44
N PHE A 7 28.64 -28.88 -10.08
CA PHE A 7 28.77 -29.51 -8.76
C PHE A 7 28.79 -28.49 -7.61
N VAL A 8 29.62 -27.43 -7.71
CA VAL A 8 29.75 -26.44 -6.64
C VAL A 8 28.46 -25.61 -6.51
N ASP A 9 27.79 -25.28 -7.61
CA ASP A 9 26.55 -24.51 -7.59
C ASP A 9 25.40 -25.32 -6.95
N ASN A 10 25.32 -26.62 -7.27
CA ASN A 10 24.38 -27.55 -6.60
C ASN A 10 24.70 -27.70 -5.11
N ALA A 11 25.97 -27.78 -4.73
CA ALA A 11 26.39 -27.88 -3.34
C ALA A 11 26.02 -26.63 -2.53
N LEU A 12 26.22 -25.43 -3.11
CA LEU A 12 25.85 -24.16 -2.48
C LEU A 12 24.33 -24.02 -2.32
N SER A 13 23.56 -24.35 -3.35
CA SER A 13 22.09 -24.35 -3.28
C SER A 13 21.59 -25.30 -2.20
N ASN A 14 22.10 -26.54 -2.16
CA ASN A 14 21.76 -27.52 -1.14
C ASN A 14 22.13 -27.05 0.27
N ARG A 15 23.32 -26.45 0.45
CA ARG A 15 23.74 -25.87 1.73
C ARG A 15 22.79 -24.77 2.18
N GLY A 16 22.41 -23.86 1.28
CA GLY A 16 21.46 -22.78 1.55
C GLY A 16 20.09 -23.31 1.98
N MET A 17 19.56 -24.29 1.25
CA MET A 17 18.26 -24.90 1.56
C MET A 17 18.26 -25.68 2.88
N ILE A 18 19.31 -26.45 3.17
CA ILE A 18 19.44 -27.20 4.42
C ILE A 18 19.54 -26.23 5.60
N ALA A 19 20.38 -25.19 5.48
CA ALA A 19 20.52 -24.18 6.51
C ALA A 19 19.21 -23.43 6.76
N TYR A 20 18.48 -23.06 5.70
CA TYR A 20 17.15 -22.45 5.78
C TYR A 20 16.15 -23.35 6.54
N LYS A 21 16.08 -24.64 6.20
CA LYS A 21 15.20 -25.60 6.89
C LYS A 21 15.55 -25.76 8.37
N ARG A 22 16.84 -25.62 8.72
CA ARG A 22 17.34 -25.65 10.10
C ARG A 22 17.19 -24.30 10.83
N LYS A 23 16.64 -23.28 10.17
CA LYS A 23 16.57 -21.89 10.66
C LYS A 23 17.94 -21.26 10.94
N ASP A 24 19.01 -21.84 10.40
CA ASP A 24 20.34 -21.24 10.37
C ASP A 24 20.39 -20.24 9.21
N TYR A 25 19.74 -19.10 9.43
CA TYR A 25 19.58 -18.08 8.38
C TYR A 25 20.90 -17.39 8.03
N ALA A 26 21.87 -17.33 8.94
CA ALA A 26 23.19 -16.78 8.67
C ALA A 26 23.98 -17.64 7.68
N THR A 27 23.99 -18.96 7.87
CA THR A 27 24.60 -19.88 6.90
C THR A 27 23.83 -19.90 5.60
N ALA A 28 22.49 -19.86 5.64
CA ALA A 28 21.66 -19.79 4.45
C ALA A 28 21.96 -18.53 3.62
N TYR A 29 22.08 -17.37 4.28
CA TYR A 29 22.46 -16.11 3.65
C TYR A 29 23.81 -16.20 2.99
N THR A 30 24.82 -16.73 3.69
CA THR A 30 26.17 -16.87 3.12
C THR A 30 26.16 -17.74 1.86
N ALA A 31 25.40 -18.85 1.87
CA ALA A 31 25.29 -19.74 0.73
C ALA A 31 24.57 -19.08 -0.46
N PHE A 32 23.40 -18.46 -0.24
CA PHE A 32 22.66 -17.81 -1.32
C PHE A 32 23.36 -16.56 -1.85
N ASN A 33 24.01 -15.76 -0.99
CA ASN A 33 24.78 -14.60 -1.42
C ASN A 33 26.04 -15.01 -2.22
N ALA A 34 26.66 -16.16 -1.94
CA ALA A 34 27.73 -16.67 -2.81
C ALA A 34 27.21 -16.99 -4.22
N MET A 35 25.96 -17.44 -4.35
CA MET A 35 25.34 -17.74 -5.64
C MET A 35 25.02 -16.49 -6.45
N THR A 36 24.66 -15.37 -5.80
CA THR A 36 24.40 -14.09 -6.50
C THR A 36 25.67 -13.53 -7.16
N VAL A 37 26.85 -13.76 -6.58
CA VAL A 37 28.14 -13.37 -7.17
C VAL A 37 28.46 -14.23 -8.40
N LYS A 38 28.12 -15.52 -8.36
CA LYS A 38 28.40 -16.44 -9.48
C LYS A 38 27.46 -16.28 -10.65
N ASN A 39 26.17 -16.04 -10.38
CA ASN A 39 25.16 -15.81 -11.39
C ASN A 39 24.41 -14.51 -11.09
N PRO A 40 24.99 -13.34 -11.45
CA PRO A 40 24.43 -12.04 -11.14
C PRO A 40 23.17 -11.69 -11.95
N GLN A 41 22.70 -12.60 -12.81
CA GLN A 41 21.47 -12.45 -13.59
C GLN A 41 20.32 -13.35 -13.09
N ASP A 42 20.61 -14.30 -12.19
CA ASP A 42 19.55 -15.15 -11.62
C ASP A 42 18.80 -14.43 -10.51
N THR A 43 17.63 -13.91 -10.86
CA THR A 43 16.72 -13.24 -9.93
C THR A 43 16.38 -14.10 -8.71
N SER A 44 16.31 -15.42 -8.86
CA SER A 44 15.89 -16.34 -7.79
C SER A 44 16.93 -16.38 -6.67
N MET A 45 18.21 -16.24 -7.00
CA MET A 45 19.28 -16.19 -5.99
C MET A 45 19.20 -14.91 -5.16
N PHE A 46 18.89 -13.78 -5.79
CA PHE A 46 18.68 -12.51 -5.08
C PHE A 46 17.43 -12.54 -4.21
N VAL A 47 16.33 -13.16 -4.68
CA VAL A 47 15.12 -13.36 -3.85
C VAL A 47 15.42 -14.24 -2.64
N ASN A 48 16.09 -15.36 -2.83
CA ASN A 48 16.45 -16.27 -1.73
C ASN A 48 17.41 -15.59 -0.75
N ALA A 49 18.42 -14.88 -1.23
CA ALA A 49 19.34 -14.11 -0.39
C ALA A 49 18.59 -13.03 0.41
N GLY A 50 17.67 -12.30 -0.23
CA GLY A 50 16.85 -11.28 0.44
C GLY A 50 15.92 -11.85 1.51
N LEU A 51 15.32 -13.02 1.25
CA LEU A 51 14.46 -13.72 2.20
C LEU A 51 15.23 -14.12 3.46
N VAL A 52 16.35 -14.81 3.30
CA VAL A 52 17.14 -15.27 4.45
C VAL A 52 17.87 -14.12 5.15
N ALA A 53 18.20 -13.05 4.44
CA ALA A 53 18.70 -11.81 5.05
C ALA A 53 17.63 -11.20 5.96
N ARG A 54 16.39 -11.08 5.49
CA ARG A 54 15.27 -10.59 6.30
C ARG A 54 15.04 -11.46 7.54
N LEU A 55 15.07 -12.78 7.39
CA LEU A 55 14.91 -13.73 8.50
C LEU A 55 16.09 -13.71 9.48
N SER A 56 17.26 -13.28 9.01
CA SER A 56 18.45 -12.99 9.84
C SER A 56 18.45 -11.56 10.40
N GLU A 57 17.38 -10.79 10.21
CA GLU A 57 17.26 -9.36 10.56
C GLU A 57 18.32 -8.45 9.91
N LYS A 58 18.96 -8.92 8.83
CA LYS A 58 19.88 -8.16 7.98
C LYS A 58 19.08 -7.35 6.96
N TYR A 59 18.34 -6.37 7.48
CA TYR A 59 17.37 -5.60 6.71
C TYR A 59 17.98 -4.81 5.54
N PRO A 60 19.13 -4.12 5.68
CA PRO A 60 19.76 -3.43 4.54
C PRO A 60 20.13 -4.39 3.40
N GLU A 61 20.68 -5.55 3.72
CA GLU A 61 21.07 -6.58 2.76
C GLU A 61 19.84 -7.22 2.09
N ALA A 62 18.76 -7.40 2.86
CA ALA A 62 17.49 -7.87 2.33
C ALA A 62 16.94 -6.90 1.28
N VAL A 63 16.90 -5.60 1.60
CA VAL A 63 16.46 -4.55 0.69
C VAL A 63 17.33 -4.50 -0.56
N ALA A 64 18.66 -4.56 -0.42
CA ALA A 64 19.58 -4.55 -1.55
C ALA A 64 19.36 -5.76 -2.49
N SER A 65 19.18 -6.96 -1.91
CA SER A 65 18.94 -8.18 -2.68
C SER A 65 17.60 -8.13 -3.42
N TYR A 66 16.53 -7.68 -2.76
CA TYR A 66 15.22 -7.52 -3.40
C TYR A 66 15.24 -6.45 -4.50
N ARG A 67 15.87 -5.29 -4.27
CA ARG A 67 16.03 -4.26 -5.31
C ARG A 67 16.77 -4.82 -6.53
N LYS A 68 17.83 -5.59 -6.31
CA LYS A 68 18.57 -6.21 -7.43
C LYS A 68 17.70 -7.20 -8.22
N ALA A 69 16.87 -8.01 -7.55
CA ALA A 69 15.93 -8.88 -8.23
C ALA A 69 14.88 -8.11 -9.05
N ILE A 70 14.37 -6.98 -8.51
CA ILE A 70 13.44 -6.09 -9.23
C ILE A 70 14.11 -5.50 -10.48
N ASP A 71 15.34 -5.01 -10.36
CA ASP A 71 16.10 -4.41 -11.47
C ASP A 71 16.37 -5.41 -12.60
N LEU A 72 16.56 -6.68 -12.24
CA LEU A 72 16.75 -7.80 -13.17
C LEU A 72 15.43 -8.33 -13.76
N GLY A 73 14.29 -7.72 -13.42
CA GLY A 73 13.00 -8.08 -14.00
C GLY A 73 12.33 -9.30 -13.37
N PHE A 74 12.54 -9.55 -12.08
CA PHE A 74 11.84 -10.63 -11.38
C PHE A 74 10.32 -10.53 -11.56
N LYS A 75 9.70 -11.63 -12.00
CA LYS A 75 8.29 -11.68 -12.40
C LYS A 75 7.33 -11.16 -11.33
N ASP A 76 7.58 -11.49 -10.06
CA ASP A 76 6.78 -11.03 -8.93
C ASP A 76 7.44 -9.85 -8.19
N SER A 77 7.84 -8.83 -8.96
CA SER A 77 8.39 -7.59 -8.42
C SER A 77 7.42 -6.91 -7.46
N TYR A 78 6.10 -7.05 -7.65
CA TYR A 78 5.08 -6.48 -6.77
C TYR A 78 5.23 -6.96 -5.32
N SER A 79 5.39 -8.27 -5.13
CA SER A 79 5.65 -8.85 -3.81
C SER A 79 6.95 -8.31 -3.23
N LEU A 80 8.02 -8.21 -4.02
CA LEU A 80 9.30 -7.67 -3.55
C LEU A 80 9.22 -6.20 -3.11
N TYR A 81 8.48 -5.35 -3.82
CA TYR A 81 8.19 -3.99 -3.35
C TYR A 81 7.48 -3.99 -2.00
N SER A 82 6.46 -4.84 -1.84
CA SER A 82 5.74 -4.99 -0.56
C SER A 82 6.69 -5.39 0.58
N GLN A 83 7.61 -6.32 0.32
CA GLN A 83 8.61 -6.75 1.30
C GLN A 83 9.57 -5.60 1.68
N ILE A 84 10.03 -4.81 0.71
CA ILE A 84 10.92 -3.65 0.97
C ILE A 84 10.17 -2.57 1.75
N ILE A 85 8.90 -2.30 1.42
CA ILE A 85 8.06 -1.33 2.12
C ILE A 85 7.87 -1.74 3.58
N ASP A 86 7.59 -3.01 3.84
CA ASP A 86 7.45 -3.53 5.21
C ASP A 86 8.78 -3.41 5.99
N ILE A 87 9.90 -3.78 5.36
CA ILE A 87 11.22 -3.66 6.00
C ILE A 87 11.54 -2.20 6.35
N THR A 88 11.35 -1.29 5.40
CA THR A 88 11.66 0.14 5.59
C THR A 88 10.73 0.80 6.59
N GLY A 89 9.43 0.50 6.56
CA GLY A 89 8.43 1.10 7.45
C GLY A 89 8.38 0.50 8.85
N THR A 90 8.55 -0.81 9.00
CA THR A 90 8.36 -1.51 10.28
C THR A 90 9.69 -1.85 10.96
N ASN A 91 10.63 -2.44 10.24
CA ASN A 91 11.87 -2.95 10.83
C ASN A 91 12.93 -1.83 10.97
N LEU A 92 13.17 -1.08 9.89
CA LEU A 92 14.12 0.03 9.89
C LEU A 92 13.50 1.33 10.42
N LYS A 93 12.17 1.48 10.29
CA LYS A 93 11.42 2.72 10.60
C LYS A 93 11.98 3.96 9.90
N ASP A 94 12.60 3.75 8.74
CA ASP A 94 13.16 4.80 7.89
C ASP A 94 12.03 5.37 7.03
N SER A 95 11.43 6.46 7.50
CA SER A 95 10.28 7.08 6.84
C SER A 95 10.63 7.65 5.46
N ALA A 96 11.88 8.06 5.23
CA ALA A 96 12.31 8.59 3.95
C ALA A 96 12.38 7.47 2.91
N LYS A 97 13.06 6.35 3.23
CA LYS A 97 13.12 5.18 2.35
C LYS A 97 11.75 4.52 2.16
N TYR A 98 10.94 4.48 3.21
CA TYR A 98 9.57 3.96 3.12
C TYR A 98 8.74 4.71 2.06
N LEU A 99 8.78 6.04 2.07
CA LEU A 99 8.08 6.86 1.08
C LEU A 99 8.71 6.77 -0.30
N GLU A 100 10.04 6.72 -0.41
CA GLU A 100 10.75 6.52 -1.67
C GLU A 100 10.26 5.25 -2.37
N VAL A 101 10.29 4.12 -1.68
CA VAL A 101 9.89 2.82 -2.23
C VAL A 101 8.39 2.80 -2.55
N LEU A 102 7.55 3.40 -1.70
CA LEU A 102 6.12 3.51 -1.99
C LEU A 102 5.81 4.33 -3.24
N ASN A 103 6.55 5.42 -3.47
CA ASN A 103 6.40 6.24 -4.67
C ASN A 103 6.87 5.50 -5.93
N GLU A 104 7.98 4.76 -5.84
CA GLU A 104 8.42 3.88 -6.94
C GLU A 104 7.35 2.82 -7.24
N ALA A 105 6.83 2.15 -6.20
CA ALA A 105 5.85 1.09 -6.33
C ALA A 105 4.52 1.62 -6.88
N SER A 106 4.02 2.76 -6.41
CA SER A 106 2.77 3.35 -6.91
C SER A 106 2.87 3.84 -8.35
N ALA A 107 4.05 4.31 -8.77
CA ALA A 107 4.29 4.67 -10.17
C ALA A 107 4.32 3.43 -11.09
N LYS A 108 4.84 2.30 -10.61
CA LYS A 108 4.89 1.03 -11.37
C LYS A 108 3.57 0.27 -11.36
N TYR A 109 2.79 0.41 -10.29
CA TYR A 109 1.50 -0.26 -10.08
C TYR A 109 0.43 0.79 -9.76
N PRO A 110 0.00 1.58 -10.77
CA PRO A 110 -0.91 2.72 -10.58
C PRO A 110 -2.28 2.33 -10.03
N ASP A 111 -2.71 1.07 -10.21
CA ASP A 111 -3.99 0.55 -9.72
C ASP A 111 -3.87 -0.11 -8.32
N SER A 112 -2.67 -0.14 -7.73
CA SER A 112 -2.45 -0.78 -6.43
C SER A 112 -2.98 0.07 -5.29
N THR A 113 -4.18 -0.26 -4.83
CA THR A 113 -4.77 0.31 -3.60
C THR A 113 -3.87 0.10 -2.38
N ALA A 114 -3.12 -1.01 -2.34
CA ALA A 114 -2.19 -1.30 -1.25
C ALA A 114 -1.07 -0.26 -1.12
N PHE A 115 -0.50 0.21 -2.23
CA PHE A 115 0.58 1.21 -2.19
C PHE A 115 0.03 2.64 -2.00
N ILE A 116 -1.01 3.00 -2.74
CA ILE A 116 -1.60 4.35 -2.67
C ILE A 116 -2.26 4.57 -1.31
N GLY A 117 -2.92 3.56 -0.77
CA GLY A 117 -3.50 3.59 0.57
C GLY A 117 -2.44 3.78 1.65
N ARG A 118 -1.30 3.07 1.57
CA ARG A 118 -0.19 3.21 2.52
C ARG A 118 0.45 4.61 2.51
N ILE A 119 0.57 5.24 1.33
CA ILE A 119 1.00 6.63 1.19
C ILE A 119 -0.01 7.57 1.86
N THR A 120 -1.30 7.38 1.52
CA THR A 120 -2.40 8.21 2.03
C THR A 120 -2.47 8.14 3.55
N ASP A 121 -2.36 6.94 4.11
CA ASP A 121 -2.34 6.69 5.55
C ASP A 121 -1.12 7.30 6.22
N TYR A 122 0.05 7.22 5.59
CA TYR A 122 1.28 7.82 6.14
C TYR A 122 1.09 9.32 6.38
N TYR A 123 0.65 10.05 5.35
CA TYR A 123 0.46 11.49 5.46
C TYR A 123 -0.71 11.86 6.38
N THR A 124 -1.82 11.13 6.29
CA THR A 124 -2.97 11.37 7.17
C THR A 124 -2.63 11.18 8.64
N LYS A 125 -1.89 10.11 9.00
CA LYS A 125 -1.43 9.86 10.38
C LYS A 125 -0.45 10.93 10.88
N LYS A 126 0.30 11.57 9.98
CA LYS A 126 1.18 12.70 10.32
C LYS A 126 0.43 14.04 10.38
N GLY A 127 -0.86 14.06 10.08
CA GLY A 127 -1.67 15.28 9.98
C GLY A 127 -1.44 16.08 8.70
N ASP A 128 -0.63 15.57 7.77
CA ASP A 128 -0.22 16.25 6.55
C ASP A 128 -1.12 15.87 5.36
N VAL A 129 -2.44 16.01 5.56
CA VAL A 129 -3.46 15.60 4.58
C VAL A 129 -3.30 16.33 3.25
N ALA A 130 -2.84 17.60 3.29
CA ALA A 130 -2.59 18.41 2.10
C ALA A 130 -1.54 17.75 1.18
N LYS A 131 -0.45 17.21 1.73
CA LYS A 131 0.55 16.48 0.93
C LYS A 131 0.00 15.22 0.31
N SER A 132 -0.86 14.49 1.03
CA SER A 132 -1.54 13.33 0.48
C SER A 132 -2.35 13.70 -0.76
N GLN A 133 -3.14 14.78 -0.66
CA GLN A 133 -3.96 15.26 -1.77
C GLN A 133 -3.12 15.77 -2.94
N GLU A 134 -2.04 16.51 -2.67
CA GLU A 134 -1.13 16.98 -3.71
C GLU A 134 -0.53 15.81 -4.50
N MET A 135 -0.07 14.77 -3.81
CA MET A 135 0.50 13.59 -4.45
C MET A 135 -0.54 12.84 -5.28
N LEU A 136 -1.72 12.58 -4.71
CA LEU A 136 -2.81 11.90 -5.41
C LEU A 136 -3.26 12.68 -6.65
N LYS A 137 -3.29 14.01 -6.57
CA LYS A 137 -3.62 14.88 -7.70
C LYS A 137 -2.56 14.78 -8.81
N LYS A 138 -1.27 14.77 -8.46
CA LYS A 138 -0.18 14.55 -9.44
C LYS A 138 -0.27 13.18 -10.13
N LEU A 139 -0.71 12.16 -9.40
CA LEU A 139 -0.98 10.83 -9.98
C LEU A 139 -2.19 10.86 -10.92
N ALA A 140 -3.29 11.49 -10.50
CA ALA A 140 -4.49 11.68 -11.31
C ALA A 140 -4.26 12.55 -12.56
N GLU A 141 -3.31 13.48 -12.53
CA GLU A 141 -2.91 14.26 -13.72
C GLU A 141 -2.20 13.38 -14.76
N LYS A 142 -1.44 12.37 -14.32
CA LYS A 142 -0.73 11.44 -15.21
C LYS A 142 -1.63 10.34 -15.76
N ASP A 143 -2.57 9.86 -14.95
CA ASP A 143 -3.60 8.90 -15.38
C ASP A 143 -4.99 9.36 -14.89
N PRO A 144 -5.66 10.23 -15.68
CA PRO A 144 -6.97 10.79 -15.31
C PRO A 144 -8.11 9.76 -15.30
N LYS A 145 -7.89 8.56 -15.85
CA LYS A 145 -8.91 7.51 -15.90
C LYS A 145 -8.80 6.52 -14.75
N ASN A 146 -7.82 6.70 -13.87
CA ASN A 146 -7.64 5.84 -12.72
C ASN A 146 -8.66 6.15 -11.61
N ALA A 147 -9.59 5.22 -11.38
CA ALA A 147 -10.59 5.34 -10.32
C ALA A 147 -9.97 5.36 -8.91
N VAL A 148 -8.84 4.68 -8.71
CA VAL A 148 -8.18 4.54 -7.40
C VAL A 148 -7.71 5.90 -6.88
N TYR A 149 -7.15 6.75 -7.74
CA TYR A 149 -6.72 8.09 -7.31
C TYR A 149 -7.89 8.97 -6.87
N GLN A 150 -8.99 8.95 -7.62
CA GLN A 150 -10.20 9.68 -7.24
C GLN A 150 -10.73 9.18 -5.88
N TYR A 151 -10.81 7.87 -5.70
CA TYR A 151 -11.22 7.28 -4.44
C TYR A 151 -10.35 7.75 -3.27
N TYR A 152 -9.02 7.69 -3.41
CA TYR A 152 -8.13 8.10 -2.33
C TYR A 152 -8.14 9.61 -2.07
N ILE A 153 -8.42 10.46 -3.06
CA ILE A 153 -8.68 11.89 -2.82
C ILE A 153 -9.95 12.03 -1.96
N GLY A 154 -11.01 11.29 -2.28
CA GLY A 154 -12.21 11.23 -1.43
C GLY A 154 -11.90 10.75 0.00
N GLU A 155 -11.09 9.70 0.16
CA GLU A 155 -10.68 9.16 1.45
C GLU A 155 -9.95 10.19 2.33
N THR A 156 -9.16 11.10 1.74
CA THR A 156 -8.49 12.14 2.52
C THR A 156 -9.50 13.05 3.24
N TYR A 157 -10.54 13.50 2.53
CA TYR A 157 -11.61 14.31 3.11
C TYR A 157 -12.46 13.50 4.09
N PHE A 158 -12.81 12.27 3.74
CA PHE A 158 -13.63 11.42 4.60
C PHE A 158 -12.94 11.10 5.93
N LYS A 159 -11.61 10.84 5.91
CA LYS A 159 -10.83 10.66 7.14
C LYS A 159 -10.78 11.92 8.00
N GLN A 160 -10.66 13.10 7.38
CA GLN A 160 -10.78 14.37 8.13
C GLN A 160 -12.16 14.50 8.80
N ALA A 161 -13.24 14.09 8.12
CA ALA A 161 -14.57 14.05 8.71
C ALA A 161 -14.64 13.09 9.90
N LEU A 162 -14.08 11.87 9.80
CA LEU A 162 -14.03 10.92 10.91
C LEU A 162 -13.26 11.47 12.13
N THR A 163 -12.11 12.10 11.91
CA THR A 163 -11.37 12.76 13.00
C THR A 163 -12.17 13.88 13.67
N LEU A 164 -12.94 14.65 12.89
CA LEU A 164 -13.83 15.68 13.45
C LEU A 164 -15.00 15.05 14.20
N GLN A 165 -15.53 13.93 13.73
CA GLN A 165 -16.59 13.17 14.40
C GLN A 165 -16.14 12.66 15.77
N GLU A 166 -14.95 12.07 15.85
CA GLU A 166 -14.35 11.59 17.10
C GLU A 166 -14.18 12.73 18.11
N LYS A 167 -13.60 13.85 17.68
CA LYS A 167 -13.45 15.05 18.52
C LYS A 167 -14.80 15.58 18.98
N ARG A 168 -15.80 15.62 18.10
CA ARG A 168 -17.16 16.09 18.40
C ARG A 168 -17.85 15.24 19.46
N ASN A 169 -17.69 13.92 19.39
CA ASN A 169 -18.30 13.01 20.35
C ASN A 169 -17.74 13.19 21.78
N GLY A 170 -16.57 13.83 21.93
CA GLY A 170 -15.98 14.18 23.22
C GLY A 170 -16.38 15.56 23.77
N ILE A 171 -17.20 16.33 23.05
CA ILE A 171 -17.62 17.67 23.51
C ILE A 171 -18.69 17.56 24.61
N ASP A 172 -18.52 18.32 25.69
CA ASP A 172 -19.52 18.50 26.74
C ASP A 172 -20.83 19.05 26.17
N GLN A 173 -21.96 18.44 26.54
CA GLN A 173 -23.31 18.81 26.09
C GLN A 173 -23.65 20.30 26.29
N LYS A 174 -23.02 20.98 27.25
CA LYS A 174 -23.19 22.42 27.51
C LYS A 174 -22.50 23.30 26.47
N LYS A 175 -21.51 22.78 25.73
CA LYS A 175 -20.76 23.49 24.70
C LYS A 175 -21.40 23.34 23.31
N LYS A 176 -22.69 23.63 23.21
CA LYS A 176 -23.49 23.46 21.98
C LYS A 176 -22.83 24.11 20.75
N LYS A 177 -22.32 25.34 20.88
CA LYS A 177 -21.68 26.05 19.75
C LYS A 177 -20.46 25.29 19.20
N GLU A 178 -19.60 24.75 20.08
CA GLU A 178 -18.42 23.99 19.66
C GLU A 178 -18.83 22.70 18.95
N TYR A 179 -19.89 22.03 19.44
CA TYR A 179 -20.46 20.85 18.83
C TYR A 179 -21.03 21.14 17.42
N ASP A 180 -21.79 22.23 17.29
CA ASP A 180 -22.41 22.65 16.03
C ASP A 180 -21.34 23.05 15.00
N ASP A 181 -20.33 23.85 15.41
CA ASP A 181 -19.22 24.28 14.55
C ASP A 181 -18.42 23.08 14.02
N MET A 182 -18.17 22.08 14.87
CA MET A 182 -17.45 20.87 14.44
C MET A 182 -18.32 19.95 13.57
N SER A 183 -19.62 19.87 13.84
CA SER A 183 -20.58 19.15 12.98
C SER A 183 -20.63 19.75 11.58
N ALA A 184 -20.62 21.08 11.46
CA ALA A 184 -20.57 21.76 10.18
C ALA A 184 -19.28 21.47 9.41
N LYS A 185 -18.11 21.51 10.08
CA LYS A 185 -16.83 21.15 9.46
C LYS A 185 -16.77 19.69 9.03
N MET A 186 -17.29 18.78 9.85
CA MET A 186 -17.41 17.36 9.51
C MET A 186 -18.26 17.18 8.26
N MET A 187 -19.41 17.86 8.19
CA MET A 187 -20.30 17.78 7.04
C MET A 187 -19.67 18.35 5.77
N SER A 188 -18.97 19.47 5.88
CA SER A 188 -18.23 20.07 4.76
C SER A 188 -17.19 19.11 4.16
N ASN A 189 -16.48 18.35 5.01
CA ASN A 189 -15.52 17.35 4.52
C ASN A 189 -16.23 16.17 3.82
N ILE A 190 -17.36 15.69 4.34
CA ILE A 190 -18.16 14.66 3.68
C ILE A 190 -18.66 15.15 2.31
N ASP A 191 -19.10 16.41 2.22
CA ASP A 191 -19.55 17.02 0.97
C ASP A 191 -18.40 17.15 -0.04
N GLN A 192 -17.18 17.44 0.42
CA GLN A 192 -15.99 17.45 -0.43
C GLN A 192 -15.59 16.05 -0.89
N ALA A 193 -15.76 15.01 -0.08
CA ALA A 193 -15.44 13.63 -0.45
C ALA A 193 -16.36 13.06 -1.54
N LEU A 194 -17.65 13.41 -1.47
CA LEU A 194 -18.72 12.87 -2.33
C LEU A 194 -18.43 12.93 -3.84
N PRO A 195 -18.03 14.07 -4.46
CA PRO A 195 -17.75 14.13 -5.90
C PRO A 195 -16.61 13.20 -6.32
N TYR A 196 -15.61 12.97 -5.47
CA TYR A 196 -14.49 12.10 -5.79
C TYR A 196 -14.87 10.62 -5.78
N TYR A 197 -15.68 10.19 -4.82
CA TYR A 197 -16.22 8.82 -4.85
C TYR A 197 -17.16 8.58 -6.02
N LYS A 198 -18.00 9.58 -6.36
CA LYS A 198 -18.82 9.53 -7.58
C LYS A 198 -17.96 9.41 -8.82
N LYS A 199 -16.87 10.18 -8.91
CA LYS A 199 -15.95 10.12 -10.06
C LYS A 199 -15.21 8.79 -10.14
N ALA A 200 -14.79 8.23 -9.01
CA ALA A 200 -14.20 6.89 -8.96
C ALA A 200 -15.18 5.85 -9.53
N LEU A 201 -16.45 5.89 -9.13
CA LEU A 201 -17.48 4.98 -9.63
C LEU A 201 -17.85 5.23 -11.11
N GLU A 202 -17.76 6.47 -11.58
CA GLU A 202 -17.93 6.81 -13.00
C GLU A 202 -16.80 6.20 -13.86
N LEU A 203 -15.56 6.25 -13.36
CA LEU A 203 -14.38 5.71 -14.04
C LEU A 203 -14.33 4.17 -13.99
N ASP A 204 -14.70 3.59 -12.85
CA ASP A 204 -14.84 2.14 -12.68
C ASP A 204 -16.18 1.81 -11.99
N PRO A 205 -17.22 1.45 -12.77
CA PRO A 205 -18.53 1.07 -12.25
C PRO A 205 -18.54 -0.17 -11.32
N LYS A 206 -17.43 -0.92 -11.24
CA LYS A 206 -17.30 -2.09 -10.36
C LYS A 206 -16.46 -1.80 -9.12
N TYR A 207 -16.07 -0.55 -8.90
CA TYR A 207 -15.21 -0.18 -7.78
C TYR A 207 -15.97 -0.22 -6.44
N ALA A 208 -16.03 -1.41 -5.84
CA ALA A 208 -16.85 -1.72 -4.68
C ALA A 208 -16.57 -0.80 -3.47
N ASP A 209 -15.31 -0.43 -3.26
CA ASP A 209 -14.92 0.48 -2.17
C ASP A 209 -15.59 1.86 -2.31
N ALA A 210 -15.67 2.44 -3.52
CA ALA A 210 -16.39 3.70 -3.72
C ALA A 210 -17.90 3.52 -3.52
N VAL A 211 -18.48 2.39 -3.94
CA VAL A 211 -19.90 2.09 -3.73
C VAL A 211 -20.22 2.03 -2.23
N ASP A 212 -19.37 1.37 -1.43
CA ASP A 212 -19.53 1.27 0.02
C ASP A 212 -19.41 2.65 0.72
N LYS A 213 -18.45 3.49 0.32
CA LYS A 213 -18.34 4.86 0.82
C LYS A 213 -19.53 5.73 0.44
N LEU A 214 -20.00 5.65 -0.80
CA LEU A 214 -21.19 6.38 -1.25
C LEU A 214 -22.43 5.93 -0.48
N LYS A 215 -22.64 4.62 -0.33
CA LYS A 215 -23.73 4.06 0.49
C LYS A 215 -23.68 4.61 1.92
N SER A 216 -22.52 4.56 2.56
CA SER A 216 -22.31 5.06 3.92
C SER A 216 -22.66 6.55 4.03
N ILE A 217 -22.22 7.36 3.07
CA ILE A 217 -22.52 8.80 3.04
C ILE A 217 -24.01 9.06 2.82
N TYR A 218 -24.65 8.39 1.85
CA TYR A 218 -26.07 8.59 1.58
C TYR A 218 -26.94 8.15 2.76
N GLY A 219 -26.58 7.06 3.44
CA GLY A 219 -27.24 6.65 4.68
C GLY A 219 -27.10 7.71 5.78
N PHE A 220 -25.88 8.26 5.97
CA PHE A 220 -25.65 9.34 6.93
C PHE A 220 -26.45 10.61 6.60
N LYS A 221 -26.62 10.93 5.32
CA LYS A 221 -27.38 12.10 4.85
C LYS A 221 -28.89 11.87 4.73
N ASN A 222 -29.39 10.68 5.08
CA ASN A 222 -30.78 10.25 4.89
C ASN A 222 -31.26 10.38 3.42
N ASP A 223 -30.35 10.19 2.46
CA ASP A 223 -30.68 10.15 1.03
C ASP A 223 -31.07 8.72 0.63
N THR A 224 -32.31 8.35 0.98
CA THR A 224 -32.84 7.00 0.79
C THR A 224 -32.74 6.49 -0.66
N PRO A 225 -33.11 7.27 -1.69
CA PRO A 225 -33.01 6.80 -3.07
C PRO A 225 -31.59 6.40 -3.47
N ASN A 226 -30.60 7.25 -3.18
CA ASN A 226 -29.21 6.96 -3.53
C ASN A 226 -28.60 5.86 -2.63
N TYR A 227 -28.99 5.79 -1.36
CA TYR A 227 -28.60 4.71 -0.46
C TYR A 227 -29.07 3.33 -0.99
N GLU A 228 -30.34 3.23 -1.40
CA GLU A 228 -30.89 1.99 -1.96
C GLU A 228 -30.21 1.62 -3.28
N ALA A 229 -29.94 2.61 -4.14
CA ALA A 229 -29.23 2.39 -5.40
C ALA A 229 -27.83 1.80 -5.16
N MET A 230 -27.04 2.39 -4.26
CA MET A 230 -25.71 1.89 -3.92
C MET A 230 -25.78 0.52 -3.23
N SER A 231 -26.78 0.29 -2.37
CA SER A 231 -26.97 -1.00 -1.71
C SER A 231 -27.26 -2.13 -2.71
N LYS A 232 -28.13 -1.88 -3.70
CA LYS A 232 -28.42 -2.83 -4.79
C LYS A 232 -27.19 -3.10 -5.66
N LEU A 233 -26.43 -2.05 -5.96
CA LEU A 233 -25.20 -2.17 -6.75
C LEU A 233 -24.16 -3.02 -6.02
N LEU A 234 -23.92 -2.78 -4.74
CA LEU A 234 -22.95 -3.53 -3.94
C LEU A 234 -23.28 -5.04 -3.89
N VAL A 235 -24.54 -5.39 -3.64
CA VAL A 235 -25.02 -6.79 -3.68
C VAL A 235 -24.80 -7.45 -5.05
N THR A 236 -24.83 -6.66 -6.13
CA THR A 236 -24.59 -7.16 -7.50
C THR A 236 -23.11 -7.40 -7.75
N LEU A 237 -22.23 -6.61 -7.13
CA LEU A 237 -20.77 -6.79 -7.21
C LEU A 237 -20.30 -8.01 -6.42
N ASP A 238 -20.89 -8.28 -5.24
CA ASP A 238 -20.51 -9.41 -4.36
C ASP A 238 -20.84 -10.79 -4.93
N LYS A 239 -21.72 -10.87 -5.94
CA LYS A 239 -22.20 -12.13 -6.55
C LYS A 239 -21.35 -12.61 -7.74
N LYS A 240 -20.26 -11.93 -8.08
CA LYS A 240 -19.41 -12.20 -9.25
C LYS A 240 -17.98 -12.49 -8.84
#